data_AF-A0A9R1XT82-F1
#
_entry.id   AF-A0A9R1XT82-F1
#
_cell.length_a   1.000
_cell.length_b   1.000
_cell.length_c   1.000
_cell.angle_alpha   90.00
_cell.angle_beta   90.00
_cell.angle_gamma   90.00
#
_symmetry.space_group_name_H-M   'P 1'
#
loop_
_entity.id
_entity.type
_entity.pdbx_description
1 polymer ?
#
loop_
_entity_poly.entity_id
_entity_poly.type
_entity_poly.pdbx_seq_one_letter_code
_entity_poly.pdbx_strand_id
1 'polypeptide(L)'
;MAEIVLSALLTVVFEKLASENLKKISRSKGVDSELKKLKRLLEQIQDLLNDALQKEISNKAVKRWLNGLQHLAYDIDDLLDDLATEAMHRELTDESGASTSLVRKIIPTCCTNFSLNSRMRSKLDNITIKLQELVEEKDNLGLSVKGESPRHTNRRLQTSLVDASSIVGREGDKDVGLGV
;
A
#
# COMPACT_ATOMS: atom_id res chain seq x y z
N MET A 1 4.62 -11.49 -11.18
CA MET A 1 3.47 -10.96 -11.95
C MET A 1 2.51 -10.17 -11.05
N ALA A 2 2.17 -10.65 -9.84
CA ALA A 2 1.31 -9.90 -8.92
C ALA A 2 1.93 -8.58 -8.42
N GLU A 3 3.25 -8.53 -8.19
CA GLU A 3 3.99 -7.33 -7.75
C GLU A 3 3.70 -6.08 -8.58
N ILE A 4 3.81 -6.18 -9.91
CA ILE A 4 3.66 -5.06 -10.84
C ILE A 4 2.21 -4.59 -10.89
N VAL A 5 1.26 -5.52 -10.87
CA VAL A 5 -0.17 -5.22 -10.97
C VAL A 5 -0.64 -4.48 -9.73
N LEU A 6 -0.26 -4.96 -8.53
CA LEU A 6 -0.74 -4.37 -7.29
C LEU A 6 -0.15 -2.98 -7.03
N SER A 7 1.14 -2.79 -7.31
CA SER A 7 1.76 -1.46 -7.20
C SER A 7 1.12 -0.46 -8.16
N ALA A 8 0.90 -0.84 -9.41
CA ALA A 8 0.27 0.04 -10.40
C ALA A 8 -1.17 0.39 -10.01
N LEU A 9 -1.93 -0.58 -9.52
CA LEU A 9 -3.30 -0.38 -9.06
C LEU A 9 -3.36 0.58 -7.87
N LEU A 10 -2.48 0.43 -6.88
CA LEU A 10 -2.40 1.36 -5.74
C LEU A 10 -2.06 2.78 -6.18
N THR A 11 -1.18 2.96 -7.17
CA THR A 11 -0.89 4.29 -7.74
C THR A 11 -2.16 4.92 -8.29
N VAL A 12 -2.94 4.20 -9.10
CA VAL A 12 -4.21 4.69 -9.65
C VAL A 12 -5.20 5.05 -8.54
N VAL A 13 -5.33 4.21 -7.51
CA VAL A 13 -6.19 4.47 -6.36
C VAL A 13 -5.77 5.76 -5.63
N PHE A 14 -4.46 5.99 -5.43
CA PHE A 14 -3.97 7.23 -4.81
C PHE A 14 -4.23 8.47 -5.67
N GLU A 15 -4.10 8.37 -6.99
CA GLU A 15 -4.44 9.44 -7.92
C GLU A 15 -5.93 9.79 -7.84
N LYS A 16 -6.81 8.79 -7.86
CA LYS A 16 -8.26 8.97 -7.67
C LYS A 16 -8.57 9.63 -6.32
N LEU A 17 -7.95 9.17 -5.23
CA LEU A 17 -8.07 9.76 -3.89
C LEU A 17 -7.58 11.22 -3.82
N ALA A 18 -6.61 11.59 -4.64
CA ALA A 18 -6.08 12.94 -4.71
C ALA A 18 -6.92 13.89 -5.58
N SER A 19 -7.85 13.36 -6.39
CA SER A 19 -8.64 14.15 -7.33
C SER A 19 -9.55 15.17 -6.64
N GLU A 20 -9.67 16.37 -7.25
CA GLU A 20 -10.50 17.44 -6.72
C GLU A 20 -12.00 17.11 -6.78
N ASN A 21 -12.43 16.40 -7.82
CA ASN A 21 -13.81 15.96 -7.97
C ASN A 21 -14.22 15.04 -6.82
N LEU A 22 -13.34 14.07 -6.45
CA LEU A 22 -13.58 13.20 -5.31
C LEU A 22 -13.61 13.99 -3.98
N LYS A 23 -12.70 14.96 -3.79
CA LYS A 23 -12.71 15.82 -2.59
C LYS A 23 -14.00 16.63 -2.46
N LYS A 24 -14.55 17.14 -3.56
CA LYS A 24 -15.82 17.89 -3.56
C LYS A 24 -17.01 16.97 -3.20
N ILE A 25 -17.14 15.83 -3.87
CA ILE A 25 -18.27 14.92 -3.64
C ILE A 25 -18.23 14.30 -2.26
N SER A 26 -17.05 13.93 -1.76
CA SER A 26 -16.90 13.35 -0.42
C SER A 26 -17.31 14.30 0.70
N ARG A 27 -16.96 15.59 0.58
CA ARG A 27 -17.45 16.64 1.50
C ARG A 27 -18.95 16.78 1.43
N SER A 28 -19.53 16.78 0.23
CA SER A 28 -20.98 16.91 0.07
C SER A 28 -21.76 15.72 0.60
N LYS A 29 -21.22 14.50 0.49
CA LYS A 29 -21.86 13.29 1.00
C LYS A 29 -21.55 13.04 2.48
N GLY A 30 -20.61 13.80 3.05
CA GLY A 30 -20.18 13.72 4.45
C GLY A 30 -19.40 12.44 4.75
N VAL A 31 -18.53 12.02 3.81
CA VAL A 31 -17.69 10.81 3.90
C VAL A 31 -16.19 11.14 3.80
N ASP A 32 -15.82 12.42 3.93
CA ASP A 32 -14.43 12.86 3.77
C ASP A 32 -13.52 12.33 4.88
N SER A 33 -14.04 12.17 6.11
CA SER A 33 -13.32 11.56 7.22
C SER A 33 -12.99 10.09 6.95
N GLU A 34 -13.95 9.35 6.44
CA GLU A 34 -13.85 7.92 6.14
C GLU A 34 -12.86 7.69 4.99
N LEU A 35 -12.92 8.49 3.91
CA LEU A 35 -11.93 8.44 2.84
C LEU A 35 -10.52 8.84 3.29
N LYS A 36 -10.39 9.82 4.20
CA LYS A 36 -9.09 10.14 4.82
C LYS A 36 -8.56 8.97 5.64
N LYS A 37 -9.42 8.25 6.38
CA LYS A 37 -9.03 7.04 7.11
C LYS A 37 -8.57 5.94 6.15
N LEU A 38 -9.34 5.68 5.09
CA LEU A 38 -8.99 4.73 4.04
C LEU A 38 -7.60 5.03 3.45
N LYS A 39 -7.35 6.30 3.08
CA LYS A 39 -6.06 6.73 2.55
C LYS A 39 -4.89 6.42 3.50
N ARG A 40 -5.03 6.72 4.80
CA ARG A 40 -3.97 6.45 5.79
C ARG A 40 -3.69 4.95 5.97
N LEU A 41 -4.70 4.11 5.84
CA LEU A 41 -4.52 2.66 5.89
C LEU A 41 -3.81 2.17 4.62
N LEU A 42 -4.16 2.70 3.45
CA LEU A 42 -3.46 2.39 2.20
C LEU A 42 -1.99 2.80 2.22
N GLU A 43 -1.66 3.95 2.83
CA GLU A 43 -0.27 4.39 3.04
C GLU A 43 0.51 3.38 3.89
N GLN A 44 -0.06 2.91 5.00
CA GLN A 44 0.57 1.88 5.83
C GLN A 44 0.78 0.56 5.08
N ILE A 45 -0.19 0.16 4.25
CA ILE A 45 -0.07 -1.02 3.40
C ILE A 45 1.03 -0.85 2.35
N GLN A 46 1.14 0.34 1.75
CA GLN A 46 2.17 0.65 0.76
C GLN A 46 3.58 0.52 1.37
N ASP A 47 3.75 0.91 2.63
CA ASP A 47 5.01 0.76 3.36
C ASP A 47 5.40 -0.71 3.60
N LEU A 48 4.40 -1.59 3.79
CA LEU A 48 4.59 -3.03 3.98
C LEU A 48 4.76 -3.79 2.66
N LEU A 49 4.27 -3.24 1.56
CA LEU A 49 4.16 -3.94 0.28
C LEU A 49 5.51 -4.47 -0.20
N ASN A 50 6.56 -3.66 -0.12
CA ASN A 50 7.90 -4.06 -0.58
C ASN A 50 8.44 -5.29 0.15
N ASP A 51 8.23 -5.40 1.46
CA ASP A 51 8.69 -6.55 2.25
C ASP A 51 7.79 -7.77 2.03
N ALA A 52 6.47 -7.55 1.91
CA ALA A 52 5.52 -8.60 1.59
C ALA A 52 5.80 -9.27 0.24
N LEU A 53 6.07 -8.47 -0.80
CA LEU A 53 6.40 -8.97 -2.13
C LEU A 53 7.67 -9.84 -2.12
N GLN A 54 8.72 -9.42 -1.40
CA GLN A 54 9.94 -10.22 -1.23
C GLN A 54 9.69 -11.57 -0.55
N LYS A 55 8.72 -11.61 0.37
CA LYS A 55 8.34 -12.82 1.13
C LYS A 55 7.25 -13.65 0.43
N GLU A 56 6.67 -13.20 -0.68
CA GLU A 56 5.57 -13.89 -1.39
C GLU A 56 5.95 -15.31 -1.80
N ILE A 57 7.18 -15.50 -2.28
CA ILE A 57 7.66 -16.77 -2.82
C ILE A 57 7.85 -17.81 -1.72
N SER A 58 8.36 -17.39 -0.55
CA SER A 58 8.75 -18.28 0.55
C SER A 58 7.65 -18.46 1.59
N ASN A 59 6.74 -17.49 1.75
CA ASN A 59 5.71 -17.50 2.77
C ASN A 59 4.30 -17.51 2.15
N LYS A 60 3.64 -18.67 2.23
CA LYS A 60 2.25 -18.85 1.73
C LYS A 60 1.24 -17.95 2.42
N ALA A 61 1.44 -17.59 3.69
CA ALA A 61 0.53 -16.69 4.40
C ALA A 61 0.64 -15.25 3.85
N VAL A 62 1.86 -14.78 3.59
CA VAL A 62 2.11 -13.49 2.92
C VAL A 62 1.51 -13.47 1.50
N LYS A 63 1.62 -14.58 0.76
CA LYS A 63 0.96 -14.71 -0.55
C LYS A 63 -0.56 -14.56 -0.45
N ARG A 64 -1.20 -15.15 0.56
CA ARG A 64 -2.65 -14.99 0.80
C ARG A 64 -3.01 -13.56 1.15
N TRP A 65 -2.21 -12.93 2.02
CA TRP A 65 -2.37 -11.53 2.39
C TRP A 65 -2.31 -10.61 1.17
N LEU A 66 -1.31 -10.79 0.28
CA LEU A 66 -1.19 -10.03 -0.96
C LEU A 66 -2.38 -10.25 -1.92
N ASN A 67 -2.86 -11.48 -2.02
CA ASN A 67 -4.06 -11.77 -2.82
C ASN A 67 -5.31 -11.09 -2.24
N GLY A 68 -5.47 -11.09 -0.91
CA GLY A 68 -6.55 -10.38 -0.23
C GLY A 68 -6.48 -8.88 -0.47
N LEU A 69 -5.28 -8.30 -0.37
CA LEU A 69 -5.03 -6.90 -0.69
C LEU A 69 -5.36 -6.57 -2.15
N GLN A 70 -5.03 -7.44 -3.10
CA GLN A 70 -5.38 -7.24 -4.50
C GLN A 70 -6.90 -7.19 -4.72
N HIS A 71 -7.65 -8.11 -4.12
CA HIS A 71 -9.12 -8.09 -4.22
C HIS A 71 -9.69 -6.81 -3.62
N LEU A 72 -9.17 -6.41 -2.47
CA LEU A 72 -9.61 -5.19 -1.80
C LEU A 72 -9.26 -3.92 -2.59
N ALA A 73 -8.14 -3.92 -3.31
CA ALA A 73 -7.76 -2.80 -4.17
C ALA A 73 -8.74 -2.62 -5.34
N TYR A 74 -9.28 -3.71 -5.91
CA TYR A 74 -10.37 -3.63 -6.89
C TYR A 74 -11.66 -3.09 -6.26
N ASP A 75 -12.03 -3.58 -5.07
CA ASP A 75 -13.21 -3.08 -4.35
C ASP A 75 -13.12 -1.56 -4.06
N ILE A 76 -11.92 -1.08 -3.74
CA ILE A 76 -11.63 0.35 -3.53
C ILE A 76 -11.72 1.11 -4.85
N ASP A 77 -11.12 0.60 -5.92
CA ASP A 77 -11.15 1.26 -7.23
C ASP A 77 -12.59 1.45 -7.72
N ASP A 78 -13.41 0.41 -7.62
CA ASP A 78 -14.85 0.43 -7.93
C ASP A 78 -15.59 1.46 -7.06
N LEU A 79 -15.29 1.52 -5.75
CA LEU A 79 -15.91 2.50 -4.84
C LEU A 79 -15.57 3.95 -5.24
N LEU A 80 -14.32 4.20 -5.64
CA LEU A 80 -13.87 5.53 -6.05
C LEU A 80 -14.50 5.94 -7.39
N ASP A 81 -14.70 5.00 -8.31
CA ASP A 81 -15.41 5.24 -9.58
C ASP A 81 -16.90 5.48 -9.37
N ASP A 82 -17.54 4.74 -8.45
CA ASP A 82 -18.92 5.00 -8.04
C ASP A 82 -19.08 6.44 -7.50
N LEU A 83 -18.14 6.89 -6.65
CA LEU A 83 -18.12 8.25 -6.11
C LEU A 83 -17.85 9.33 -7.18
N ALA A 84 -16.92 9.07 -8.10
CA ALA A 84 -16.61 10.00 -9.18
C ALA A 84 -17.78 10.12 -10.16
N THR A 85 -18.46 9.03 -10.46
CA THR A 85 -19.65 9.00 -11.33
C THR A 85 -20.80 9.80 -10.72
N GLU A 86 -21.03 9.66 -9.42
CA GLU A 86 -22.01 10.45 -8.68
C GLU A 86 -21.67 11.95 -8.71
N ALA A 87 -20.37 12.32 -8.68
CA ALA A 87 -19.93 13.71 -8.81
C ALA A 87 -20.33 14.30 -10.17
N MET A 88 -20.13 13.56 -11.26
CA MET A 88 -20.50 13.99 -12.61
C MET A 88 -22.03 14.15 -12.78
N HIS A 89 -22.82 13.21 -12.24
CA HIS A 89 -24.28 13.30 -12.28
C HIS A 89 -24.82 14.56 -11.59
N ARG A 90 -24.16 14.99 -10.51
CA ARG A 90 -24.53 16.23 -9.83
C ARG A 90 -24.20 17.47 -10.66
N GLU A 91 -23.02 17.53 -11.27
CA GLU A 91 -22.64 18.67 -12.13
C GLU A 91 -23.65 18.85 -13.27
N LEU A 92 -24.08 17.76 -13.92
CA LEU A 92 -25.09 17.79 -14.98
C LEU A 92 -26.49 18.24 -14.49
N THR A 93 -26.85 17.91 -13.24
CA THR A 93 -28.17 18.28 -12.68
C THR A 93 -28.20 19.70 -12.09
N ASP A 94 -27.07 20.20 -11.60
CA ASP A 94 -26.89 21.57 -11.09
C ASP A 94 -26.64 22.58 -12.25
N GLU A 95 -25.92 22.22 -13.32
CA GLU A 95 -25.66 23.08 -14.50
C GLU A 95 -26.89 23.24 -15.42
N SER A 96 -27.84 22.29 -15.39
CA SER A 96 -29.16 22.41 -16.04
C SER A 96 -30.11 23.41 -15.33
N GLY A 97 -29.58 24.30 -14.50
CA GLY A 97 -30.30 25.40 -13.87
C GLY A 97 -30.85 26.47 -14.83
N ALA A 98 -30.47 26.47 -16.12
CA ALA A 98 -30.93 27.45 -17.10
C ALA A 98 -31.88 26.91 -18.19
N SER A 99 -32.08 25.60 -18.32
CA SER A 99 -33.08 25.04 -19.25
C SER A 99 -33.39 23.59 -18.94
N THR A 100 -34.55 23.36 -18.32
CA THR A 100 -35.56 22.35 -18.73
C THR A 100 -36.63 22.25 -17.66
N SER A 101 -37.73 22.94 -17.95
CA SER A 101 -39.04 22.76 -17.35
C SER A 101 -39.46 21.28 -17.36
N LEU A 102 -40.11 20.84 -16.27
CA LEU A 102 -40.95 19.64 -16.12
C LEU A 102 -40.31 18.34 -15.57
N VAL A 103 -39.04 18.01 -15.85
CA VAL A 103 -38.46 16.72 -15.37
C VAL A 103 -38.06 16.70 -13.88
N ARG A 104 -37.67 17.84 -13.30
CA ARG A 104 -37.38 17.95 -11.85
C ARG A 104 -38.57 17.64 -10.95
N LYS A 105 -39.81 17.66 -11.47
CA LYS A 105 -41.03 17.32 -10.70
C LYS A 105 -41.28 15.81 -10.55
N ILE A 106 -40.59 14.98 -11.33
CA ILE A 106 -40.91 13.54 -11.43
C ILE A 106 -40.07 12.71 -10.45
N ILE A 107 -38.92 13.23 -10.01
CA ILE A 107 -38.01 12.49 -9.14
C ILE A 107 -38.17 13.01 -7.70
N PRO A 108 -38.72 12.23 -6.76
CA PRO A 108 -38.84 12.66 -5.37
C PRO A 108 -37.46 12.94 -4.81
N THR A 109 -37.25 14.16 -4.29
CA THR A 109 -35.98 14.63 -3.73
C THR A 109 -35.47 13.76 -2.58
N CYS A 110 -36.36 12.99 -1.94
CA CYS A 110 -36.03 12.05 -0.87
C CYS A 110 -35.40 10.72 -1.36
N CYS A 111 -35.60 10.33 -2.61
CA CYS A 111 -35.24 9.00 -3.12
C CYS A 111 -33.89 8.95 -3.86
N THR A 112 -33.34 10.09 -4.31
CA THR A 112 -32.08 10.12 -5.07
C THR A 112 -30.84 10.27 -4.20
N ASN A 113 -30.94 11.00 -3.08
CA ASN A 113 -29.75 11.34 -2.29
C ASN A 113 -29.54 10.48 -1.04
N PHE A 114 -30.61 9.98 -0.43
CA PHE A 114 -30.51 9.32 0.87
C PHE A 114 -30.13 7.82 0.76
N SER A 115 -30.76 7.09 -0.17
CA SER A 115 -30.52 5.64 -0.30
C SER A 115 -29.17 5.29 -0.94
N LEU A 116 -28.63 6.16 -1.80
CA LEU A 116 -27.31 5.96 -2.38
C LEU A 116 -26.20 6.29 -1.38
N ASN A 117 -26.40 7.27 -0.49
CA ASN A 117 -25.42 7.62 0.54
C ASN A 117 -25.23 6.47 1.55
N SER A 118 -26.31 5.86 2.03
CA SER A 118 -26.20 4.75 3.00
C SER A 118 -25.50 3.51 2.43
N ARG A 119 -25.78 3.16 1.15
CA ARG A 119 -25.11 2.04 0.46
C ARG A 119 -23.62 2.34 0.22
N MET A 120 -23.28 3.56 -0.19
CA MET A 120 -21.89 3.96 -0.40
C MET A 120 -21.11 3.93 0.92
N ARG A 121 -21.70 4.45 1.99
CA ARG A 121 -21.11 4.43 3.33
C ARG A 121 -20.86 3.02 3.83
N SER A 122 -21.84 2.12 3.70
CA SER A 122 -21.65 0.73 4.16
C SER A 122 -20.57 0.00 3.37
N LYS A 123 -20.45 0.26 2.05
CA LYS A 123 -19.36 -0.27 1.22
C LYS A 123 -18.00 0.28 1.68
N LEU A 124 -17.91 1.60 1.90
CA LEU A 124 -16.69 2.26 2.40
C LEU A 124 -16.28 1.75 3.79
N ASP A 125 -17.24 1.59 4.70
CA ASP A 125 -17.00 1.06 6.05
C ASP A 125 -16.48 -0.38 6.00
N ASN A 126 -17.12 -1.24 5.18
CA ASN A 126 -16.70 -2.64 5.03
C ASN A 126 -15.26 -2.73 4.48
N ILE A 127 -14.95 -1.95 3.45
CA ILE A 127 -13.60 -1.88 2.89
C ILE A 127 -12.59 -1.39 3.91
N THR A 128 -12.95 -0.35 4.67
CA THR A 128 -12.08 0.23 5.71
C THR A 128 -11.77 -0.79 6.81
N ILE A 129 -12.76 -1.60 7.22
CA ILE A 129 -12.58 -2.68 8.21
C ILE A 129 -11.61 -3.73 7.67
N LYS A 130 -11.86 -4.25 6.46
CA LYS A 130 -10.97 -5.26 5.84
C LYS A 130 -9.55 -4.75 5.66
N LEU A 131 -9.38 -3.49 5.28
CA LEU A 131 -8.06 -2.90 5.11
C LEU A 131 -7.33 -2.77 6.46
N GLN A 132 -8.07 -2.43 7.51
CA GLN A 132 -7.55 -2.39 8.87
C GLN A 132 -7.13 -3.78 9.36
N GLU A 133 -7.92 -4.83 9.09
CA GLU A 133 -7.56 -6.22 9.38
C GLU A 133 -6.23 -6.60 8.69
N LEU A 134 -6.05 -6.24 7.42
CA LEU A 134 -4.77 -6.48 6.72
C LEU A 134 -3.59 -5.75 7.35
N VAL A 135 -3.78 -4.51 7.84
CA VAL A 135 -2.74 -3.77 8.55
C VAL A 135 -2.39 -4.46 9.88
N GLU A 136 -3.38 -4.96 10.61
CA GLU A 136 -3.20 -5.65 11.89
C GLU A 136 -2.54 -7.04 11.73
N GLU A 137 -2.77 -7.73 10.60
CA GLU A 137 -2.12 -9.01 10.28
C GLU A 137 -0.59 -8.89 10.08
N LYS A 138 -0.04 -7.68 9.90
CA LYS A 138 1.38 -7.47 9.63
C LYS A 138 2.29 -8.13 10.67
N ASP A 139 1.92 -8.09 11.95
CA ASP A 139 2.75 -8.54 13.05
C ASP A 139 2.83 -10.08 13.05
N ASN A 140 1.70 -10.75 12.77
CA ASN A 140 1.62 -12.20 12.65
C ASN A 140 2.39 -12.73 11.44
N LEU A 141 2.51 -11.92 10.39
CA LEU A 141 3.22 -12.24 9.15
C LEU A 141 4.70 -11.85 9.20
N GLY A 142 5.13 -11.17 10.27
CA GLY A 142 6.48 -10.63 10.42
C GLY A 142 6.83 -9.64 9.30
N LEU A 143 5.86 -8.86 8.83
CA LEU A 143 6.07 -7.80 7.83
C LEU A 143 6.63 -6.55 8.50
N SER A 144 7.65 -5.95 7.90
CA SER A 144 8.30 -4.75 8.43
C SER A 144 8.45 -3.67 7.35
N VAL A 145 8.33 -2.41 7.75
CA VAL A 145 8.64 -1.28 6.88
C VAL A 145 10.16 -1.26 6.63
N LYS A 146 10.57 -1.27 5.36
CA LYS A 146 11.99 -1.19 4.99
C LYS A 146 12.60 0.10 5.57
N GLY A 147 13.51 -0.07 6.54
CA GLY A 147 14.17 1.04 7.25
C GLY A 147 14.10 0.89 8.77
N GLU A 148 13.09 0.18 9.27
CA GLU A 148 13.00 -0.23 10.68
C GLU A 148 13.65 -1.61 10.88
N SER A 149 14.93 -1.72 10.54
CA SER A 149 15.71 -2.79 11.16
C SER A 149 16.03 -2.32 12.58
N PRO A 150 15.65 -3.04 13.66
CA PRO A 150 16.41 -2.93 14.88
C PRO A 150 17.83 -3.30 14.48
N ARG A 151 18.74 -2.33 14.52
CA ARG A 151 20.17 -2.57 14.30
C ARG A 151 20.64 -3.53 15.39
N HIS A 152 20.40 -4.81 15.21
CA HIS A 152 21.03 -5.85 16.00
C HIS A 152 22.37 -6.11 15.31
N THR A 153 23.32 -5.20 15.58
CA THR A 153 24.73 -5.42 15.32
C THR A 153 25.23 -6.53 16.23
N ASN A 154 24.84 -7.77 15.92
CA ASN A 154 25.52 -8.96 16.43
C ASN A 154 26.40 -9.52 15.32
N ARG A 155 27.29 -8.67 14.78
CA ARG A 155 28.46 -9.14 14.05
C ARG A 155 29.60 -9.32 15.06
N ARG A 156 29.50 -10.36 15.89
CA ARG A 156 30.64 -10.88 16.65
C ARG A 156 31.59 -11.55 15.65
N LEU A 157 32.50 -10.76 15.09
CA LEU A 157 33.71 -11.32 14.47
C LEU A 157 34.69 -11.60 15.60
N GLN A 158 34.71 -12.85 16.07
CA GLN A 158 35.89 -13.39 16.74
C GLN A 158 36.34 -14.60 15.94
N THR A 159 37.51 -14.50 15.31
CA THR A 159 38.48 -15.60 15.24
C THR A 159 39.89 -15.02 15.08
N SER A 160 40.67 -15.16 16.15
CA SER A 160 42.13 -15.25 16.26
C SER A 160 43.02 -14.44 15.30
N LEU A 161 43.66 -13.39 15.83
CA LEU A 161 45.00 -13.01 15.40
C LEU A 161 45.96 -14.08 15.91
N VAL A 162 46.51 -14.88 14.99
CA VAL A 162 47.63 -15.77 15.29
C VAL A 162 48.89 -14.91 15.33
N ASP A 163 49.50 -14.83 16.51
CA ASP A 163 50.81 -14.20 16.72
C ASP A 163 51.89 -15.01 15.98
N ALA A 164 52.39 -14.46 14.87
CA ALA A 164 53.42 -15.08 14.04
C ALA A 164 54.85 -14.73 14.51
N SER A 165 55.07 -14.65 15.82
CA SER A 165 56.37 -14.27 16.43
C SER A 165 57.28 -15.46 16.77
N SER A 166 56.87 -16.70 16.51
CA SER A 166 57.69 -17.88 16.81
C SER A 166 57.89 -18.78 15.59
N ILE A 167 58.82 -18.39 14.71
CA ILE A 167 59.54 -19.34 13.85
C ILE A 167 61.03 -19.07 14.04
N VAL A 168 61.59 -19.72 15.04
CA VAL A 168 63.03 -19.86 15.27
C VAL A 168 63.56 -21.01 14.42
N GLY A 169 64.52 -20.69 13.55
CA GLY A 169 65.67 -21.51 13.16
C GLY A 169 65.44 -22.66 12.16
N ARG A 170 66.20 -22.66 11.05
CA ARG A 170 67.45 -23.44 10.95
C ARG A 170 68.30 -23.00 9.74
N GLU A 171 69.53 -22.63 10.07
CA GLU A 171 70.72 -22.48 9.22
C GLU A 171 70.89 -23.67 8.25
N GLY A 172 71.29 -23.39 7.01
CA GLY A 172 71.51 -24.40 5.97
C GLY A 172 72.18 -23.84 4.71
N ASP A 173 73.50 -23.72 4.81
CA ASP A 173 74.53 -23.34 3.84
C ASP A 173 74.48 -23.98 2.42
N LYS A 174 75.19 -23.34 1.47
CA LYS A 174 75.50 -23.67 0.05
C LYS A 174 74.57 -23.03 -1.00
N ASP A 175 75.04 -22.45 -2.11
CA ASP A 175 76.27 -22.70 -2.85
C ASP A 175 76.68 -21.50 -3.73
N VAL A 176 77.96 -21.51 -4.09
CA VAL A 176 78.73 -20.60 -4.94
C VAL A 176 78.16 -20.49 -6.37
N GLY A 177 78.15 -19.28 -6.93
CA GLY A 177 77.87 -19.04 -8.36
C GLY A 177 78.50 -17.75 -8.89
N LEU A 178 79.55 -17.91 -9.69
CA LEU A 178 80.43 -16.91 -10.32
C LEU A 178 79.76 -16.00 -11.37
N GLY A 179 80.30 -14.79 -11.49
CA GLY A 179 80.20 -13.87 -12.65
C GLY A 179 80.52 -12.44 -12.17
N VAL A 180 81.58 -11.75 -12.57
CA VAL A 180 82.48 -11.78 -13.73
C VAL A 180 83.83 -11.20 -13.30
#